data_AF-A0A0G1L2M4-F1
#
_entry.id   AF-A0A0G1L2M4-F1
#
_cell.length_a   1.000
_cell.length_b   1.000
_cell.length_c   1.000
_cell.angle_alpha   90.00
_cell.angle_beta   90.00
_cell.angle_gamma   90.00
#
_symmetry.space_group_name_H-M   'P 1'
#
loop_
_entity.id
_entity.type
_entity.pdbx_description
1 polymer ?
#
loop_
_entity_poly.entity_id
_entity_poly.type
_entity_poly.pdbx_seq_one_letter_code
_entity_poly.pdbx_strand_id
1 'polypeptide(L)'
;MFEGPGSKKQEDIIDIFNKYKGALTEYVDKVVYARAGLNKYVSEDNKKKVAERKREAERTNENENYETHLQAKIFEGVLIKHGNEIFGESARIIITSEYDDWENGTDMVLEGKQEGEKPIRVAIDAALSMDTRNINKKNNLIFNELERLDIPSKKEFFSLKYFSPTGGKPEEIHSIPRVVLGIHSENFNEVLDDVRGGKKGISELRRIFLTMMKNQLENQFVVALGTNGEKMDSKERNGERLSPEFTKDTRNLYPLSKKAVKNGWKEKDINTLFSLFLKNRTIFSMKQLSLPEYYTLLENISEAWEWTRKELLDDDVKYILKEDQTDWEHNEVVEKLEEHLDEDRALKHRPFLAA
;
A
#
# COMPACT_ATOMS: atom_id res chain seq x y z
N MET A 1 5.86 21.78 40.47
CA MET A 1 6.89 22.27 39.53
C MET A 1 7.17 21.12 38.60
N PHE A 2 6.72 21.20 37.35
CA PHE A 2 7.19 20.28 36.32
C PHE A 2 8.59 20.77 35.93
N GLU A 3 9.61 19.95 36.21
CA GLU A 3 10.92 20.18 35.62
C GLU A 3 10.74 20.09 34.10
N GLY A 4 10.99 21.20 33.40
CA GLY A 4 10.98 21.21 31.95
C GLY A 4 11.96 20.16 31.40
N PRO A 5 11.78 19.70 30.16
CA PRO A 5 12.71 18.74 29.56
C PRO A 5 14.15 19.26 29.74
N GLY A 6 14.99 18.46 30.40
CA GLY A 6 16.35 18.85 30.78
C GLY A 6 17.14 19.40 29.58
N SER A 7 18.02 20.37 29.84
CA SER A 7 18.76 21.14 28.81
C SER A 7 19.38 20.28 27.71
N LYS A 8 19.86 19.08 28.04
CA LYS A 8 20.44 18.12 27.08
C LYS A 8 19.43 17.64 26.02
N LYS A 9 18.18 17.38 26.41
CA LYS A 9 17.11 16.99 25.46
C LYS A 9 16.77 18.12 24.50
N GLN A 10 16.93 19.38 24.93
CA GLN A 10 16.71 20.54 24.06
C GLN A 10 17.85 20.72 23.05
N GLU A 11 19.10 20.52 23.45
CA GLU A 11 20.28 20.55 22.56
C GLU A 11 20.18 19.46 21.47
N ASP A 12 19.86 18.22 21.85
CA ASP A 12 19.69 17.11 20.90
C ASP A 12 18.58 17.41 19.85
N ILE A 13 17.48 18.03 20.28
CA ILE A 13 16.37 18.43 19.39
C ILE A 13 16.82 19.50 18.40
N ILE A 14 17.63 20.48 18.84
CA ILE A 14 18.14 21.55 17.97
C ILE A 14 19.08 20.96 16.91
N ASP A 15 19.95 20.03 17.28
CA ASP A 15 20.87 19.38 16.35
C ASP A 15 20.14 18.52 15.31
N ILE A 16 19.14 17.74 15.74
CA ILE A 16 18.26 16.99 14.83
C ILE A 16 17.52 17.95 13.88
N PHE A 17 16.97 19.05 14.40
CA PHE A 17 16.28 20.03 13.57
C PHE A 17 17.23 20.64 12.53
N ASN A 18 18.44 21.04 12.94
CA ASN A 18 19.44 21.61 12.04
C ASN A 18 19.88 20.61 10.96
N LYS A 19 20.03 19.32 11.32
CA LYS A 19 20.34 18.23 10.38
C LYS A 19 19.30 18.12 9.26
N TYR A 20 18.01 18.27 9.57
CA TYR A 20 16.93 18.09 8.59
C TYR A 20 16.25 19.38 8.12
N LYS A 21 16.70 20.57 8.56
CA LYS A 21 16.05 21.86 8.30
C LYS A 21 15.69 22.11 6.82
N GLY A 22 16.60 21.77 5.90
CA GLY A 22 16.35 21.88 4.46
C GLY A 22 15.20 20.98 3.99
N ALA A 23 15.21 19.71 4.42
CA ALA A 23 14.15 18.76 4.10
C ALA A 23 12.81 19.15 4.75
N LEU A 24 12.84 19.68 5.97
CA LEU A 24 11.64 20.12 6.67
C LEU A 24 10.90 21.21 5.90
N THR A 25 11.62 22.24 5.50
CA THR A 25 11.07 23.36 4.72
C THR A 25 10.53 22.88 3.36
N GLU A 26 11.21 21.91 2.75
CA GLU A 26 10.88 21.42 1.42
C GLU A 26 9.68 20.46 1.38
N TYR A 27 9.55 19.60 2.40
CA TYR A 27 8.66 18.45 2.39
C TYR A 27 7.56 18.52 3.46
N VAL A 28 7.89 18.98 4.67
CA VAL A 28 6.97 18.90 5.82
C VAL A 28 5.94 20.02 5.80
N ASP A 29 6.31 21.23 5.39
CA ASP A 29 5.35 22.34 5.28
C ASP A 29 4.15 21.96 4.40
N LYS A 30 4.38 21.25 3.29
CA LYS A 30 3.32 20.77 2.40
C LYS A 30 2.35 19.83 3.11
N VAL A 31 2.87 18.89 3.91
CA VAL A 31 2.05 17.95 4.70
C VAL A 31 1.21 18.72 5.71
N VAL A 32 1.86 19.59 6.50
CA VAL A 32 1.22 20.32 7.61
C VAL A 32 0.14 21.26 7.10
N TYR A 33 0.44 22.07 6.07
CA TYR A 33 -0.55 23.00 5.50
C TYR A 33 -1.73 22.27 4.85
N ALA A 34 -1.47 21.16 4.15
CA ALA A 34 -2.54 20.38 3.54
C ALA A 34 -3.47 19.75 4.58
N ARG A 35 -2.91 19.13 5.63
CA ARG A 35 -3.70 18.53 6.73
C ARG A 35 -4.50 19.59 7.48
N ALA A 36 -3.91 20.75 7.77
CA ALA A 36 -4.61 21.87 8.40
C ALA A 36 -5.81 22.34 7.55
N GLY A 37 -5.64 22.37 6.22
CA GLY A 37 -6.70 22.69 5.27
C GLY A 37 -7.85 21.69 5.27
N LEU A 38 -7.60 20.41 5.54
CA LEU A 38 -8.61 19.35 5.64
C LEU A 38 -9.29 19.32 7.01
N ASN A 39 -8.54 19.58 8.08
CA ASN A 39 -9.03 19.52 9.46
C ASN A 39 -10.19 20.48 9.75
N LYS A 40 -10.35 21.55 8.96
CA LYS A 40 -11.51 22.44 9.07
C LYS A 40 -12.84 21.75 8.74
N TYR A 41 -12.81 20.65 7.99
CA TYR A 41 -14.00 19.87 7.63
C TYR A 41 -14.26 18.68 8.57
N VAL A 42 -13.27 18.31 9.41
CA VAL A 42 -13.42 17.23 10.38
C VAL A 42 -14.45 17.65 11.43
N SER A 43 -15.43 16.80 11.71
CA SER A 43 -16.44 17.07 12.73
C SER A 43 -15.82 17.23 14.13
N GLU A 44 -16.46 18.00 15.01
CA GLU A 44 -15.96 18.19 16.38
C GLU A 44 -15.84 16.87 17.15
N ASP A 45 -16.77 15.93 16.94
CA ASP A 45 -16.70 14.61 17.58
C ASP A 45 -15.49 13.80 17.09
N ASN A 46 -15.17 13.90 15.80
CA ASN A 46 -13.99 13.25 15.24
C ASN A 46 -12.69 13.93 15.72
N LYS A 47 -12.66 15.25 15.87
CA LYS A 47 -11.52 15.96 16.48
C LYS A 47 -11.30 15.53 17.92
N LYS A 48 -12.36 15.32 18.71
CA LYS A 48 -12.27 14.81 20.08
C LYS A 48 -11.64 13.41 20.12
N LYS A 49 -12.03 12.51 19.21
CA LYS A 49 -11.42 11.18 19.10
C LYS A 49 -9.92 11.28 18.81
N VAL A 50 -9.52 12.10 17.84
CA VAL A 50 -8.10 12.34 17.53
C VAL A 50 -7.36 12.86 18.76
N ALA A 51 -7.94 13.81 19.50
CA ALA A 51 -7.33 14.35 20.71
C ALA A 51 -7.20 13.29 21.82
N GLU A 52 -8.17 12.39 21.96
CA GLU A 52 -8.11 11.26 22.90
C GLU A 52 -7.01 10.27 22.52
N ARG A 53 -6.94 9.87 21.25
CA ARG A 53 -5.87 9.00 20.72
C ARG A 53 -4.48 9.59 20.91
N LYS A 54 -4.32 10.90 20.64
CA LYS A 54 -3.05 11.62 20.87
C LYS A 54 -2.64 11.54 22.34
N ARG A 55 -3.57 11.75 23.27
CA ARG A 55 -3.29 11.62 24.72
C ARG A 55 -2.97 10.19 25.13
N GLU A 56 -3.63 9.19 24.55
CA GLU A 56 -3.31 7.78 24.78
C GLU A 56 -1.90 7.45 24.30
N ALA A 57 -1.56 7.89 23.08
CA ALA A 57 -0.24 7.72 22.51
C ALA A 57 0.83 8.42 23.35
N GLU A 58 0.61 9.67 23.79
CA GLU A 58 1.53 10.40 24.67
C GLU A 58 1.78 9.65 26.00
N ARG A 59 0.75 9.00 26.56
CA ARG A 59 0.89 8.19 27.79
C ARG A 59 1.69 6.91 27.56
N THR A 60 1.66 6.35 26.35
CA THR A 60 2.37 5.10 26.02
C THR A 60 3.75 5.34 25.40
N ASN A 61 3.97 6.49 24.76
CA ASN A 61 5.14 6.83 23.94
C ASN A 61 6.00 7.93 24.57
N GLU A 62 6.32 7.87 25.86
CA GLU A 62 7.28 8.81 26.46
C GLU A 62 8.68 8.77 25.80
N ASN A 63 8.96 7.74 24.99
CA ASN A 63 10.26 7.49 24.36
C ASN A 63 10.25 7.44 22.81
N GLU A 64 9.20 7.91 22.13
CA GLU A 64 9.26 7.96 20.67
C GLU A 64 10.37 8.93 20.25
N ASN A 65 11.37 8.40 19.53
CA ASN A 65 12.55 9.15 19.13
C ASN A 65 12.10 10.30 18.23
N TYR A 66 12.31 11.55 18.70
CA TYR A 66 11.96 12.76 17.97
C TYR A 66 12.55 12.77 16.56
N GLU A 67 13.77 12.23 16.38
CA GLU A 67 14.37 12.07 15.05
C GLU A 67 13.55 11.16 14.15
N THR A 68 13.14 9.99 14.64
CA THR A 68 12.34 9.03 13.86
C THR A 68 10.99 9.62 13.46
N HIS A 69 10.32 10.35 14.36
CA HIS A 69 9.08 11.05 14.02
C HIS A 69 9.31 12.08 12.90
N LEU A 70 10.38 12.86 13.01
CA LEU A 70 10.73 13.88 12.03
C LEU A 70 11.04 13.25 10.66
N GLN A 71 11.84 12.19 10.65
CA GLN A 71 12.17 11.45 9.44
C GLN A 71 10.91 10.85 8.79
N ALA A 72 9.98 10.30 9.58
CA ALA A 72 8.70 9.79 9.06
C ALA A 72 7.89 10.89 8.37
N LYS A 73 7.81 12.10 8.96
CA LYS A 73 7.13 13.24 8.33
C LYS A 73 7.83 13.74 7.07
N ILE A 74 9.15 13.71 7.04
CA ILE A 74 9.90 14.03 5.83
C ILE A 74 9.63 12.95 4.75
N PHE A 75 9.60 11.67 5.12
CA PHE A 75 9.28 10.57 4.20
C PHE A 75 7.88 10.72 3.57
N GLU A 76 6.87 11.03 4.38
CA GLU A 76 5.53 11.38 3.87
C GLU A 76 5.61 12.52 2.85
N GLY A 77 6.33 13.61 3.18
CA GLY A 77 6.48 14.74 2.29
C GLY A 77 7.24 14.43 0.99
N VAL A 78 8.21 13.51 1.02
CA VAL A 78 8.90 12.98 -0.17
C VAL A 78 7.89 12.29 -1.08
N LEU A 79 7.08 11.36 -0.54
CA LEU A 79 6.04 10.68 -1.30
C LEU A 79 5.04 11.66 -1.91
N ILE A 80 4.63 12.69 -1.16
CA ILE A 80 3.71 13.72 -1.66
C ILE A 80 4.32 14.53 -2.79
N LYS A 81 5.58 14.94 -2.66
CA LYS A 81 6.24 15.80 -3.66
C LYS A 81 6.61 15.02 -4.93
N HIS A 82 7.11 13.81 -4.77
CA HIS A 82 7.67 13.00 -5.86
C HIS A 82 6.76 11.82 -6.27
N GLY A 83 5.55 11.73 -5.72
CA GLY A 83 4.65 10.60 -5.95
C GLY A 83 4.37 10.30 -7.42
N ASN A 84 4.24 11.32 -8.28
CA ASN A 84 4.05 11.09 -9.72
C ASN A 84 5.30 10.51 -10.38
N GLU A 85 6.49 10.88 -9.92
CA GLU A 85 7.74 10.34 -10.47
C GLU A 85 7.96 8.90 -9.97
N ILE A 86 7.60 8.65 -8.70
CA ILE A 86 7.70 7.35 -8.03
C ILE A 86 6.66 6.35 -8.55
N PHE A 87 5.40 6.74 -8.71
CA PHE A 87 4.30 5.79 -8.98
C PHE A 87 3.78 5.83 -10.42
N GLY A 88 4.28 6.73 -11.27
CA GLY A 88 3.78 6.91 -12.63
C GLY A 88 3.29 8.32 -12.91
N GLU A 89 3.49 8.81 -14.13
CA GLU A 89 3.05 10.17 -14.51
C GLU A 89 1.53 10.35 -14.39
N SER A 90 0.79 9.24 -14.50
CA SER A 90 -0.65 9.14 -14.31
C SER A 90 -1.09 9.19 -12.84
N ALA A 91 -0.16 8.94 -11.91
CA ALA A 91 -0.41 8.87 -10.50
C ALA A 91 -0.55 10.27 -9.88
N ARG A 92 -1.22 10.32 -8.75
CA ARG A 92 -1.29 11.48 -7.88
C ARG A 92 -1.39 11.06 -6.43
N ILE A 93 -0.65 11.73 -5.56
CA ILE A 93 -0.80 11.58 -4.11
C ILE A 93 -1.76 12.64 -3.57
N ILE A 94 -2.68 12.21 -2.72
CA ILE A 94 -3.65 13.05 -2.04
C ILE A 94 -3.55 12.78 -0.55
N ILE A 95 -3.29 13.83 0.22
CA ILE A 95 -3.13 13.75 1.68
C ILE A 95 -4.48 13.55 2.34
N THR A 96 -4.53 12.76 3.41
CA THR A 96 -5.73 12.55 4.24
C THR A 96 -5.76 13.51 5.43
N SER A 97 -6.91 13.59 6.12
CA SER A 97 -7.03 14.38 7.34
C SER A 97 -6.25 13.77 8.52
N GLU A 98 -6.03 14.55 9.59
CA GLU A 98 -5.51 13.97 10.84
C GLU A 98 -6.46 12.90 11.42
N TYR A 99 -7.77 13.01 11.18
CA TYR A 99 -8.69 11.97 11.63
C TYR A 99 -8.40 10.64 10.94
N ASP A 100 -8.22 10.64 9.62
CA ASP A 100 -7.96 9.43 8.86
C ASP A 100 -6.56 8.85 9.16
N ASP A 101 -5.57 9.70 9.42
CA ASP A 101 -4.26 9.26 9.92
C ASP A 101 -4.42 8.53 11.27
N TRP A 102 -5.03 9.17 12.28
CA TRP A 102 -5.10 8.62 13.63
C TRP A 102 -6.09 7.46 13.82
N GLU A 103 -7.24 7.51 13.15
CA GLU A 103 -8.29 6.51 13.34
C GLU A 103 -8.21 5.38 12.31
N ASN A 104 -7.78 5.71 11.08
CA ASN A 104 -7.72 4.76 9.98
C ASN A 104 -6.28 4.34 9.63
N GLY A 105 -5.25 4.94 10.23
CA GLY A 105 -3.85 4.58 9.96
C GLY A 105 -3.50 4.78 8.49
N THR A 106 -3.92 5.90 7.90
CA THR A 106 -3.66 6.19 6.47
C THR A 106 -3.26 7.63 6.30
N ASP A 107 -2.05 7.81 5.79
CA ASP A 107 -1.42 9.12 5.60
C ASP A 107 -1.86 9.80 4.31
N MET A 108 -2.10 8.99 3.28
CA MET A 108 -2.38 9.47 1.94
C MET A 108 -3.13 8.43 1.12
N VAL A 109 -3.68 8.88 -0.01
CA VAL A 109 -4.30 8.07 -1.03
C VAL A 109 -3.55 8.31 -2.33
N LEU A 110 -3.12 7.22 -2.95
CA LEU A 110 -2.61 7.18 -4.30
C LEU A 110 -3.78 7.02 -5.26
N GLU A 111 -3.91 7.96 -6.19
CA GLU A 111 -4.91 7.96 -7.24
C GLU A 111 -4.23 7.79 -8.60
N GLY A 112 -4.46 6.66 -9.27
CA GLY A 112 -4.06 6.42 -10.65
C GLY A 112 -5.13 6.91 -11.62
N LYS A 113 -4.78 7.80 -12.55
CA LYS A 113 -5.72 8.29 -13.56
C LYS A 113 -5.81 7.33 -14.74
N GLN A 114 -7.03 6.98 -15.11
CA GLN A 114 -7.36 6.34 -16.38
C GLN A 114 -8.34 7.24 -17.14
N GLU A 115 -8.09 7.47 -18.43
CA GLU A 115 -8.89 8.38 -19.24
C GLU A 115 -10.32 7.83 -19.40
N GLY A 116 -11.32 8.62 -18.96
CA GLY A 116 -12.73 8.25 -19.07
C GLY A 116 -13.22 7.19 -18.08
N GLU A 117 -12.38 6.72 -17.16
CA GLU A 117 -12.70 5.67 -16.19
C GLU A 117 -12.68 6.19 -14.75
N LYS A 118 -13.27 5.42 -13.83
CA LYS A 118 -13.20 5.69 -12.39
C LYS A 118 -11.72 5.60 -11.98
N PRO A 119 -11.18 6.57 -11.22
CA PRO A 119 -9.79 6.52 -10.81
C PRO A 119 -9.54 5.35 -9.87
N ILE A 120 -8.39 4.70 -10.06
CA ILE A 120 -7.89 3.62 -9.21
C ILE A 120 -7.33 4.23 -7.94
N ARG A 121 -7.73 3.73 -6.77
CA ARG A 121 -7.34 4.31 -5.48
C ARG A 121 -6.74 3.27 -4.55
N VAL A 122 -5.62 3.63 -3.92
CA VAL A 122 -4.95 2.84 -2.90
C VAL A 122 -4.63 3.74 -1.70
N ALA A 123 -5.10 3.35 -0.51
CA ALA A 123 -4.71 3.98 0.74
C ALA A 123 -3.27 3.60 1.10
N ILE A 124 -2.45 4.56 1.51
CA ILE A 124 -1.06 4.37 1.86
C ILE A 124 -0.84 4.77 3.33
N ASP A 125 -0.26 3.84 4.08
CA ASP A 125 0.40 4.08 5.36
C ASP A 125 1.91 4.17 5.11
N ALA A 126 2.49 5.35 5.29
CA ALA A 126 3.93 5.57 5.10
C ALA A 126 4.66 5.27 6.41
N ALA A 127 5.42 4.18 6.44
CA ALA A 127 6.07 3.71 7.65
C ALA A 127 7.59 3.85 7.58
N LEU A 128 8.17 4.48 8.59
CA LEU A 128 9.60 4.49 8.84
C LEU A 128 9.88 3.77 10.16
N SER A 129 10.69 2.71 10.14
CA SER A 129 10.98 1.92 11.34
C SER A 129 12.38 1.33 11.32
N MET A 130 13.02 1.23 12.49
CA MET A 130 14.24 0.41 12.70
C MET A 130 13.92 -1.07 12.87
N ASP A 131 12.64 -1.42 13.02
CA ASP A 131 12.18 -2.78 13.28
C ASP A 131 11.14 -3.18 12.23
N THR A 132 11.52 -4.13 11.38
CA THR A 132 10.64 -4.73 10.36
C THR A 132 9.39 -5.36 10.97
N ARG A 133 9.42 -5.75 12.25
CA ARG A 133 8.23 -6.25 12.97
C ARG A 133 7.15 -5.19 13.08
N ASN A 134 7.48 -3.90 13.14
CA ASN A 134 6.48 -2.83 13.20
C ASN A 134 5.78 -2.63 11.85
N ILE A 135 6.52 -2.73 10.74
CA ILE A 135 5.94 -2.73 9.39
C ILE A 135 5.04 -3.96 9.21
N ASN A 136 5.50 -5.13 9.64
CA ASN A 136 4.71 -6.37 9.59
C ASN A 136 3.45 -6.31 10.47
N LYS A 137 3.51 -5.66 11.65
CA LYS A 137 2.33 -5.42 12.49
C LYS A 137 1.29 -4.58 11.74
N LYS A 138 1.70 -3.49 11.08
CA LYS A 138 0.80 -2.66 10.26
C LYS A 138 0.16 -3.49 9.13
N ASN A 139 0.95 -4.27 8.39
CA ASN A 139 0.44 -5.20 7.36
C ASN A 139 -0.56 -6.21 7.94
N ASN A 140 -0.25 -6.82 9.08
CA ASN A 140 -1.13 -7.79 9.72
C ASN A 140 -2.45 -7.17 10.18
N LEU A 141 -2.49 -5.89 10.55
CA LEU A 141 -3.76 -5.21 10.85
C LEU A 141 -4.68 -5.17 9.62
N ILE A 142 -4.11 -4.90 8.43
CA ILE A 142 -4.86 -4.91 7.16
C ILE A 142 -5.44 -6.31 6.90
N PHE A 143 -4.63 -7.36 7.04
CA PHE A 143 -5.09 -8.73 6.83
C PHE A 143 -6.13 -9.16 7.87
N ASN A 144 -5.95 -8.80 9.14
CA ASN A 144 -6.92 -9.09 10.19
C ASN A 144 -8.27 -8.37 9.97
N GLU A 145 -8.26 -7.19 9.37
CA GLU A 145 -9.49 -6.49 8.97
C GLU A 145 -10.20 -7.24 7.82
N LEU A 146 -9.46 -7.73 6.83
CA LEU A 146 -9.98 -8.57 5.75
C LEU A 146 -10.57 -9.89 6.28
N GLU A 147 -9.90 -10.53 7.23
CA GLU A 147 -10.37 -11.79 7.84
C GLU A 147 -11.70 -11.62 8.60
N ARG A 148 -11.96 -10.43 9.14
CA ARG A 148 -13.20 -10.14 9.90
C ARG A 148 -14.41 -9.91 9.00
N LEU A 149 -14.23 -9.87 7.67
CA LEU A 149 -15.33 -9.73 6.70
C LEU A 149 -16.30 -10.92 6.68
N ASP A 150 -15.94 -12.03 7.34
CA ASP A 150 -16.82 -13.18 7.54
C ASP A 150 -18.05 -12.87 8.44
N ILE A 151 -18.06 -11.74 9.14
CA ILE A 151 -19.18 -11.35 9.98
C ILE A 151 -20.17 -10.53 9.15
N PRO A 152 -21.44 -10.96 8.95
CA PRO A 152 -22.49 -10.20 8.26
C PRO A 152 -22.87 -8.86 8.92
N SER A 153 -22.07 -8.39 9.88
CA SER A 153 -22.19 -7.04 10.40
C SER A 153 -21.82 -6.06 9.28
N LYS A 154 -22.71 -5.09 9.03
CA LYS A 154 -22.65 -4.01 8.04
C LYS A 154 -21.43 -3.07 8.12
N LYS A 155 -20.28 -3.53 8.61
CA LYS A 155 -19.07 -2.73 8.63
C LYS A 155 -18.51 -2.73 7.22
N GLU A 156 -18.66 -1.58 6.58
CA GLU A 156 -17.94 -1.21 5.37
C GLU A 156 -16.46 -1.51 5.57
N PHE A 157 -15.84 -2.16 4.58
CA PHE A 157 -14.40 -2.34 4.59
C PHE A 157 -13.76 -0.97 4.40
N PHE A 158 -12.88 -0.61 5.33
CA PHE A 158 -12.01 0.56 5.32
C PHE A 158 -12.58 1.81 4.62
N SER A 159 -13.14 2.74 5.41
CA SER A 159 -13.63 4.02 4.90
C SER A 159 -12.73 5.19 5.27
N LEU A 160 -12.36 5.99 4.27
CA LEU A 160 -11.71 7.28 4.47
C LEU A 160 -12.74 8.38 4.34
N LYS A 161 -12.82 9.27 5.34
CA LYS A 161 -13.91 10.25 5.45
C LYS A 161 -13.58 11.62 4.91
N TYR A 162 -12.32 12.01 5.00
CA TYR A 162 -11.91 13.37 4.67
C TYR A 162 -10.77 13.34 3.66
N PHE A 163 -11.14 13.05 2.42
CA PHE A 163 -10.28 13.06 1.24
C PHE A 163 -10.81 14.12 0.25
N SER A 164 -9.95 15.02 -0.27
CA SER A 164 -10.37 16.04 -1.23
C SER A 164 -9.72 15.79 -2.60
N PRO A 165 -10.45 15.26 -3.59
CA PRO A 165 -9.98 15.26 -4.96
C PRO A 165 -10.05 16.70 -5.48
N THR A 166 -8.90 17.39 -5.57
CA THR A 166 -8.70 18.70 -6.23
C THR A 166 -9.81 19.75 -5.96
N GLY A 167 -9.66 20.52 -4.87
CA GLY A 167 -10.45 21.75 -4.66
C GLY A 167 -11.93 21.55 -4.30
N GLY A 168 -12.39 20.29 -4.21
CA GLY A 168 -13.73 19.93 -3.78
C GLY A 168 -13.90 19.86 -2.26
N LYS A 169 -15.16 19.69 -1.83
CA LYS A 169 -15.46 19.29 -0.44
C LYS A 169 -14.88 17.90 -0.18
N PRO A 170 -14.51 17.56 1.07
CA PRO A 170 -14.08 16.21 1.37
C PRO A 170 -15.18 15.20 1.05
N GLU A 171 -14.77 14.06 0.52
CA GLU A 171 -15.62 12.92 0.19
C GLU A 171 -15.27 11.74 1.08
N GLU A 172 -16.27 10.88 1.32
CA GLU A 172 -16.08 9.59 1.94
C GLU A 172 -15.92 8.53 0.83
N ILE A 173 -14.86 7.73 0.94
CA ILE A 173 -14.59 6.61 0.03
C ILE A 173 -14.52 5.33 0.84
N HIS A 174 -15.15 4.28 0.32
CA HIS A 174 -15.29 2.97 0.98
C HIS A 174 -14.62 1.88 0.15
N SER A 175 -14.32 0.76 0.79
CA SER A 175 -13.80 -0.45 0.15
C SER A 175 -12.50 -0.24 -0.62
N ILE A 176 -11.65 0.69 -0.19
CA ILE A 176 -10.37 0.93 -0.86
C ILE A 176 -9.29 0.01 -0.29
N PRO A 177 -8.42 -0.58 -1.13
CA PRO A 177 -7.28 -1.34 -0.65
C PRO A 177 -6.30 -0.42 0.09
N ARG A 178 -5.64 -0.96 1.11
CA ARG A 178 -4.63 -0.24 1.90
C ARG A 178 -3.29 -0.95 1.80
N VAL A 179 -2.20 -0.22 1.66
CA VAL A 179 -0.84 -0.75 1.63
C VAL A 179 0.05 0.04 2.59
N VAL A 180 1.08 -0.62 3.11
CA VAL A 180 2.12 0.00 3.93
C VAL A 180 3.38 0.17 3.09
N LEU A 181 3.82 1.41 2.91
CA LEU A 181 5.11 1.70 2.28
C LEU A 181 6.14 1.89 3.37
N GLY A 182 6.86 0.82 3.65
CA GLY A 182 7.84 0.73 4.72
C GLY A 182 9.27 0.88 4.21
N ILE A 183 10.05 1.78 4.81
CA ILE A 183 11.50 1.81 4.66
C ILE A 183 12.20 1.70 6.02
N HIS A 184 13.37 1.08 6.03
CA HIS A 184 14.19 1.03 7.24
C HIS A 184 14.73 2.44 7.52
N SER A 185 14.65 2.91 8.78
CA SER A 185 15.09 4.27 9.09
C SER A 185 16.59 4.51 8.88
N GLU A 186 17.40 3.44 8.92
CA GLU A 186 18.83 3.49 8.61
C GLU A 186 19.09 3.87 7.15
N ASN A 187 18.21 3.43 6.25
CA ASN A 187 18.30 3.70 4.82
C ASN A 187 17.66 5.05 4.45
N PHE A 188 17.07 5.75 5.41
CA PHE A 188 16.31 6.98 5.13
C PHE A 188 17.17 8.09 4.53
N ASN A 189 18.41 8.25 5.00
CA ASN A 189 19.29 9.28 4.48
C ASN A 189 19.72 8.98 3.04
N GLU A 190 19.93 7.71 2.71
CA GLU A 190 20.20 7.27 1.34
C GLU A 190 19.01 7.60 0.44
N VAL A 191 17.79 7.25 0.85
CA VAL A 191 16.55 7.62 0.16
C VAL A 191 16.44 9.14 -0.06
N LEU A 192 16.78 9.95 0.95
CA LEU A 192 16.76 11.41 0.80
C LEU A 192 17.82 11.93 -0.16
N ASP A 193 19.03 11.39 -0.10
CA ASP A 193 20.13 11.79 -0.96
C ASP A 193 19.86 11.36 -2.41
N ASP A 194 19.24 10.20 -2.61
CA ASP A 194 18.79 9.68 -3.90
C ASP A 194 17.74 10.58 -4.55
N VAL A 195 16.73 11.00 -3.78
CA VAL A 195 15.70 11.94 -4.26
C VAL A 195 16.33 13.31 -4.60
N ARG A 196 17.30 13.76 -3.82
CA ARG A 196 18.05 15.01 -4.08
C ARG A 196 19.02 14.89 -5.27
N GLY A 197 19.57 13.70 -5.49
CA GLY A 197 20.47 13.35 -6.59
C GLY A 197 19.77 13.29 -7.94
N GLY A 198 18.44 13.33 -7.97
CA GLY A 198 17.63 13.46 -9.17
C GLY A 198 17.11 12.11 -9.71
N LYS A 199 17.04 11.98 -11.04
CA LYS A 199 16.24 10.92 -11.69
C LYS A 199 16.61 9.48 -11.32
N LYS A 200 17.88 9.19 -11.00
CA LYS A 200 18.34 7.81 -10.72
C LYS A 200 17.73 7.27 -9.42
N GLY A 201 17.79 8.04 -8.34
CA GLY A 201 17.28 7.62 -7.02
C GLY A 201 15.76 7.41 -7.02
N ILE A 202 15.03 8.23 -7.78
CA ILE A 202 13.58 8.10 -7.92
C ILE A 202 13.18 6.79 -8.61
N SER A 203 13.94 6.33 -9.62
CA SER A 203 13.67 5.05 -10.29
C SER A 203 13.84 3.84 -9.36
N GLU A 204 14.81 3.88 -8.45
CA GLU A 204 15.00 2.79 -7.48
C GLU A 204 13.86 2.74 -6.47
N LEU A 205 13.46 3.89 -5.91
CA LEU A 205 12.30 4.00 -5.04
C LEU A 205 11.01 3.55 -5.72
N ARG A 206 10.82 3.92 -6.99
CA ARG A 206 9.71 3.46 -7.82
C ARG A 206 9.64 1.94 -7.83
N ARG A 207 10.73 1.27 -8.20
CA ARG A 207 10.77 -0.20 -8.27
C ARG A 207 10.47 -0.86 -6.92
N ILE A 208 11.07 -0.35 -5.84
CA ILE A 208 10.85 -0.85 -4.48
C ILE A 208 9.37 -0.71 -4.09
N PHE A 209 8.80 0.49 -4.20
CA PHE A 209 7.43 0.73 -3.74
C PHE A 209 6.37 0.06 -4.60
N LEU A 210 6.49 0.08 -5.94
CA LEU A 210 5.56 -0.65 -6.80
C LEU A 210 5.61 -2.16 -6.53
N THR A 211 6.80 -2.72 -6.27
CA THR A 211 6.93 -4.14 -5.88
C THR A 211 6.26 -4.41 -4.53
N MET A 212 6.47 -3.56 -3.53
CA MET A 212 5.82 -3.69 -2.22
C MET A 212 4.29 -3.62 -2.33
N MET A 213 3.78 -2.66 -3.10
CA MET A 213 2.35 -2.50 -3.36
C MET A 213 1.76 -3.74 -4.04
N LYS A 214 2.37 -4.19 -5.13
CA LYS A 214 1.93 -5.37 -5.88
C LYS A 214 1.82 -6.58 -4.96
N ASN A 215 2.87 -6.88 -4.19
CA ASN A 215 2.89 -8.05 -3.31
C ASN A 215 1.83 -7.95 -2.20
N GLN A 216 1.62 -6.75 -1.62
CA GLN A 216 0.60 -6.56 -0.60
C GLN A 216 -0.82 -6.67 -1.17
N LEU A 217 -1.08 -6.12 -2.35
CA LEU A 217 -2.38 -6.22 -3.02
C LEU A 217 -2.67 -7.67 -3.43
N GLU A 218 -1.66 -8.40 -3.94
CA GLU A 218 -1.77 -9.83 -4.23
C GLU A 218 -2.10 -10.64 -2.96
N ASN A 219 -1.42 -10.37 -1.85
CA ASN A 219 -1.71 -11.02 -0.58
C ASN A 219 -3.10 -10.66 -0.04
N GLN A 220 -3.52 -9.39 -0.15
CA GLN A 220 -4.86 -8.98 0.27
C GLN A 220 -5.93 -9.67 -0.55
N PHE A 221 -5.70 -9.82 -1.86
CA PHE A 221 -6.57 -10.58 -2.74
C PHE A 221 -6.64 -12.04 -2.28
N VAL A 222 -5.51 -12.72 -2.06
CA VAL A 222 -5.49 -14.10 -1.58
C VAL A 222 -6.20 -14.26 -0.24
N VAL A 223 -5.95 -13.38 0.74
CA VAL A 223 -6.62 -13.41 2.04
C VAL A 223 -8.12 -13.15 1.89
N ALA A 224 -8.51 -12.13 1.12
CA ALA A 224 -9.90 -11.85 0.87
C ALA A 224 -10.59 -13.09 0.29
N LEU A 225 -9.98 -13.78 -0.68
CA LEU A 225 -10.55 -14.97 -1.32
C LEU A 225 -10.50 -16.25 -0.45
N GLY A 226 -9.49 -16.38 0.42
CA GLY A 226 -9.21 -17.56 1.24
C GLY A 226 -9.90 -17.58 2.62
N THR A 227 -10.59 -16.51 3.00
CA THR A 227 -11.26 -16.38 4.31
C THR A 227 -12.46 -17.30 4.53
N ASN A 228 -12.54 -18.50 3.93
CA ASN A 228 -13.48 -19.54 4.35
C ASN A 228 -13.15 -21.01 3.97
N GLY A 229 -11.88 -21.39 3.83
CA GLY A 229 -11.51 -22.79 3.52
C GLY A 229 -10.35 -23.32 4.34
N GLU A 230 -10.62 -23.70 5.59
CA GLU A 230 -9.65 -24.23 6.56
C GLU A 230 -8.64 -23.18 7.07
N LYS A 231 -8.42 -23.15 8.39
CA LYS A 231 -7.35 -22.33 8.97
C LYS A 231 -6.04 -22.80 8.33
N MET A 232 -5.47 -22.01 7.41
CA MET A 232 -4.08 -22.19 7.00
C MET A 232 -3.24 -22.30 8.26
N ASP A 233 -2.58 -23.44 8.41
CA ASP A 233 -1.77 -23.72 9.58
C ASP A 233 -0.72 -22.61 9.69
N SER A 234 -0.46 -22.16 10.91
CA SER A 234 0.43 -21.02 11.21
C SER A 234 1.83 -21.15 10.58
N LYS A 235 2.24 -22.37 10.21
CA LYS A 235 3.49 -22.67 9.51
C LYS A 235 3.48 -22.29 8.02
N GLU A 236 2.35 -22.39 7.34
CA GLU A 236 2.21 -22.02 5.91
C GLU A 236 2.16 -20.49 5.71
N ARG A 237 1.77 -19.74 6.76
CA ARG A 237 1.77 -18.27 6.78
C ARG A 237 3.17 -17.66 6.63
N ASN A 238 4.22 -18.44 6.90
CA ASN A 238 5.62 -17.99 6.85
C ASN A 238 6.39 -18.50 5.63
N GLY A 239 5.72 -19.10 4.62
CA GLY A 239 6.33 -19.42 3.33
C GLY A 239 6.89 -20.84 3.17
N GLU A 240 6.53 -21.81 4.02
CA GLU A 240 6.86 -23.23 3.80
C GLU A 240 5.70 -24.01 3.16
N ARG A 241 6.03 -24.83 2.15
CA ARG A 241 5.17 -25.54 1.16
C ARG A 241 3.83 -26.15 1.67
N LEU A 242 2.78 -25.96 0.86
CA LEU A 242 1.46 -26.65 0.92
C LEU A 242 1.51 -28.11 0.39
N SER A 243 0.63 -28.98 0.90
CA SER A 243 0.65 -30.45 0.64
C SER A 243 0.05 -30.90 -0.72
N PRO A 244 0.44 -32.07 -1.27
CA PRO A 244 0.04 -32.55 -2.61
C PRO A 244 -1.43 -32.99 -2.76
N GLU A 245 -2.15 -33.28 -1.67
CA GLU A 245 -3.47 -33.91 -1.70
C GLU A 245 -4.62 -32.95 -2.14
N PHE A 246 -4.36 -31.64 -2.14
CA PHE A 246 -5.31 -30.59 -2.58
C PHE A 246 -5.50 -30.48 -4.11
N THR A 247 -4.85 -31.33 -4.90
CA THR A 247 -4.74 -31.21 -6.37
C THR A 247 -5.94 -31.77 -7.17
N LYS A 248 -6.91 -32.46 -6.55
CA LYS A 248 -7.92 -33.27 -7.28
C LYS A 248 -9.29 -32.61 -7.57
N ASP A 249 -9.62 -31.46 -6.97
CA ASP A 249 -11.00 -30.92 -6.94
C ASP A 249 -11.30 -29.71 -7.85
N THR A 250 -10.48 -29.46 -8.86
CA THR A 250 -10.61 -28.32 -9.80
C THR A 250 -11.79 -28.40 -10.79
N ARG A 251 -12.59 -29.49 -10.78
CA ARG A 251 -13.72 -29.68 -11.71
C ARG A 251 -15.01 -28.95 -11.31
N ASN A 252 -15.05 -28.30 -10.14
CA ASN A 252 -16.26 -27.67 -9.59
C ASN A 252 -16.37 -26.15 -9.82
N LEU A 253 -15.52 -25.54 -10.67
CA LEU A 253 -15.52 -24.08 -10.90
C LEU A 253 -16.42 -23.60 -12.07
N TYR A 254 -16.81 -24.50 -12.96
CA TYR A 254 -17.68 -24.22 -14.12
C TYR A 254 -19.11 -23.74 -13.77
N PRO A 255 -19.72 -24.16 -12.63
CA PRO A 255 -21.01 -23.61 -12.19
C PRO A 255 -20.93 -22.15 -11.69
N LEU A 256 -19.76 -21.70 -11.20
CA LEU A 256 -19.55 -20.35 -10.65
C LEU A 256 -19.51 -19.29 -11.76
N SER A 257 -18.86 -19.58 -12.89
CA SER A 257 -18.82 -18.67 -14.04
C SER A 257 -20.21 -18.39 -14.62
N LYS A 258 -21.06 -19.42 -14.76
CA LYS A 258 -22.43 -19.26 -15.26
C LYS A 258 -23.32 -18.42 -14.34
N LYS A 259 -23.12 -18.49 -13.03
CA LYS A 259 -23.91 -17.71 -12.06
C LYS A 259 -23.40 -16.26 -11.95
N ALA A 260 -22.10 -16.03 -12.09
CA ALA A 260 -21.51 -14.69 -12.20
C ALA A 260 -21.98 -13.96 -13.47
N VAL A 261 -21.99 -14.62 -14.63
CA VAL A 261 -22.55 -14.05 -15.88
C VAL A 261 -24.04 -13.69 -15.71
N LYS A 262 -24.82 -14.55 -15.04
CA LYS A 262 -26.24 -14.28 -14.74
C LYS A 262 -26.45 -13.06 -13.81
N ASN A 263 -25.44 -12.72 -13.02
CA ASN A 263 -25.43 -11.56 -12.13
C ASN A 263 -24.76 -10.31 -12.77
N GLY A 264 -24.57 -10.30 -14.09
CA GLY A 264 -24.15 -9.10 -14.84
C GLY A 264 -22.63 -8.94 -15.03
N TRP A 265 -21.83 -9.92 -14.62
CA TRP A 265 -20.40 -9.91 -14.86
C TRP A 265 -20.11 -10.14 -16.34
N LYS A 266 -19.17 -9.39 -16.92
CA LYS A 266 -18.70 -9.68 -18.27
C LYS A 266 -17.85 -10.93 -18.22
N GLU A 267 -18.05 -11.81 -19.19
CA GLU A 267 -17.33 -13.08 -19.31
C GLU A 267 -15.80 -12.89 -19.32
N LYS A 268 -15.31 -11.75 -19.83
CA LYS A 268 -13.89 -11.39 -19.78
C LYS A 268 -13.38 -11.19 -18.36
N ASP A 269 -14.14 -10.56 -17.48
CA ASP A 269 -13.71 -10.20 -16.12
C ASP A 269 -13.69 -11.45 -15.24
N ILE A 270 -14.65 -12.34 -15.46
CA ILE A 270 -14.67 -13.70 -14.91
C ILE A 270 -13.44 -14.48 -15.36
N ASN A 271 -13.11 -14.47 -16.65
CA ASN A 271 -11.97 -15.20 -17.19
C ASN A 271 -10.63 -14.61 -16.73
N THR A 272 -10.53 -13.30 -16.52
CA THR A 272 -9.36 -12.65 -15.92
C THR A 272 -9.21 -13.01 -14.44
N LEU A 273 -10.31 -12.99 -13.69
CA LEU A 273 -10.34 -13.48 -12.30
C LEU A 273 -9.94 -14.96 -12.24
N PHE A 274 -10.48 -15.80 -13.12
CA PHE A 274 -10.11 -17.21 -13.21
C PHE A 274 -8.69 -17.44 -13.71
N SER A 275 -8.12 -16.61 -14.59
CA SER A 275 -6.74 -16.79 -15.06
C SER A 275 -5.72 -16.39 -13.99
N LEU A 276 -6.00 -15.31 -13.25
CA LEU A 276 -5.25 -14.90 -12.07
C LEU A 276 -5.34 -15.95 -10.95
N PHE A 277 -6.48 -16.64 -10.87
CA PHE A 277 -6.80 -17.56 -9.79
C PHE A 277 -6.52 -19.04 -10.10
N LEU A 278 -6.57 -19.49 -11.34
CA LEU A 278 -6.11 -20.82 -11.73
C LEU A 278 -4.59 -20.97 -11.55
N LYS A 279 -3.86 -19.84 -11.50
CA LYS A 279 -2.47 -19.79 -11.02
C LYS A 279 -2.35 -19.91 -9.48
N ASN A 280 -3.35 -19.51 -8.69
CA ASN A 280 -3.35 -19.51 -7.22
C ASN A 280 -4.67 -20.06 -6.63
N ARG A 281 -4.66 -21.35 -6.26
CA ARG A 281 -5.82 -22.24 -6.07
C ARG A 281 -6.57 -22.08 -4.73
N THR A 282 -7.86 -21.70 -4.73
CA THR A 282 -8.83 -21.92 -3.60
C THR A 282 -10.32 -21.81 -4.02
N ILE A 283 -11.29 -22.45 -3.36
CA ILE A 283 -12.70 -22.51 -3.87
C ILE A 283 -13.59 -21.45 -3.17
N PHE A 284 -14.42 -20.74 -3.94
CA PHE A 284 -15.33 -19.67 -3.46
C PHE A 284 -16.63 -20.18 -2.81
N SER A 285 -17.14 -19.46 -1.79
CA SER A 285 -18.53 -19.59 -1.33
C SER A 285 -19.44 -18.55 -2.02
N MET A 286 -20.50 -19.01 -2.70
CA MET A 286 -21.46 -18.16 -3.43
C MET A 286 -22.18 -17.10 -2.55
N LYS A 287 -22.18 -17.28 -1.22
CA LYS A 287 -22.87 -16.40 -0.28
C LYS A 287 -22.10 -15.08 -0.08
N GLN A 288 -20.77 -15.12 -0.11
CA GLN A 288 -19.92 -13.93 0.10
C GLN A 288 -19.86 -13.04 -1.15
N LEU A 289 -19.78 -13.64 -2.34
CA LEU A 289 -19.89 -12.92 -3.62
C LEU A 289 -21.24 -12.22 -3.82
N SER A 290 -22.23 -12.47 -2.96
CA SER A 290 -23.52 -11.76 -2.99
C SER A 290 -23.56 -10.50 -2.14
N LEU A 291 -22.50 -10.18 -1.38
CA LEU A 291 -22.35 -8.92 -0.65
C LEU A 291 -21.74 -7.86 -1.57
N PRO A 292 -22.47 -6.78 -1.93
CA PRO A 292 -21.97 -5.75 -2.85
C PRO A 292 -20.68 -5.07 -2.39
N GLU A 293 -20.51 -4.85 -1.10
CA GLU A 293 -19.35 -4.17 -0.51
C GLU A 293 -18.07 -5.02 -0.62
N TYR A 294 -18.21 -6.33 -0.43
CA TYR A 294 -17.12 -7.29 -0.59
C TYR A 294 -16.74 -7.45 -2.05
N TYR A 295 -17.71 -7.45 -2.96
CA TYR A 295 -17.45 -7.41 -4.41
C TYR A 295 -16.68 -6.15 -4.81
N THR A 296 -17.14 -4.98 -4.37
CA THR A 296 -16.49 -3.69 -4.64
C THR A 296 -15.05 -3.67 -4.14
N LEU A 297 -14.78 -4.28 -2.98
CA LEU A 297 -13.42 -4.41 -2.46
C LEU A 297 -12.54 -5.28 -3.35
N LEU A 298 -13.00 -6.48 -3.74
CA LEU A 298 -12.24 -7.37 -4.61
C LEU A 298 -11.94 -6.73 -5.97
N GLU A 299 -12.92 -6.01 -6.52
CA GLU A 299 -12.75 -5.22 -7.75
C GLU A 299 -11.68 -4.15 -7.56
N ASN A 300 -11.78 -3.32 -6.52
CA ASN A 300 -10.79 -2.28 -6.24
C ASN A 300 -9.38 -2.84 -5.98
N ILE A 301 -9.24 -3.99 -5.28
CA ILE A 301 -7.94 -4.67 -5.08
C ILE A 301 -7.37 -5.13 -6.43
N SER A 302 -8.19 -5.76 -7.27
CA SER A 302 -7.78 -6.27 -8.58
C SER A 302 -7.33 -5.14 -9.51
N GLU A 303 -8.10 -4.05 -9.57
CA GLU A 303 -7.77 -2.86 -10.37
C GLU A 303 -6.45 -2.23 -9.91
N ALA A 304 -6.28 -2.05 -8.59
CA ALA A 304 -5.05 -1.53 -8.01
C ALA A 304 -3.83 -2.41 -8.30
N TRP A 305 -3.99 -3.74 -8.21
CA TRP A 305 -2.93 -4.69 -8.50
C TRP A 305 -2.50 -4.63 -9.97
N GLU A 306 -3.47 -4.63 -10.89
CA GLU A 306 -3.19 -4.60 -12.33
C GLU A 306 -2.55 -3.26 -12.75
N TRP A 307 -3.02 -2.15 -12.18
CA TRP A 307 -2.39 -0.84 -12.39
C TRP A 307 -0.94 -0.82 -11.90
N THR A 308 -0.69 -1.28 -10.67
CA THR A 308 0.67 -1.37 -10.11
C THR A 308 1.58 -2.24 -10.96
N ARG A 309 1.07 -3.36 -11.50
CA ARG A 309 1.80 -4.26 -12.39
C ARG A 309 2.20 -3.57 -13.69
N LYS A 310 1.29 -2.81 -14.31
CA LYS A 310 1.57 -2.06 -15.55
C LYS A 310 2.63 -0.99 -15.32
N GLU A 311 2.51 -0.21 -14.24
CA GLU A 311 3.49 0.83 -13.91
C GLU A 311 4.89 0.27 -13.62
N LEU A 312 4.98 -0.98 -13.15
CA LEU A 312 6.25 -1.69 -12.94
C LEU A 312 6.84 -2.18 -14.27
N LEU A 313 6.01 -2.79 -15.13
CA LEU A 313 6.44 -3.26 -16.46
C LEU A 313 6.96 -2.11 -17.34
N ASP A 314 6.27 -0.96 -17.31
CA ASP A 314 6.69 0.22 -18.05
C ASP A 314 8.07 0.73 -17.58
N ASP A 315 8.40 0.54 -16.31
CA ASP A 315 9.69 0.93 -15.74
C ASP A 315 10.80 -0.06 -16.12
N ASP A 316 10.52 -1.36 -16.04
CA ASP A 316 11.45 -2.42 -16.46
C ASP A 316 11.77 -2.31 -17.97
N VAL A 317 10.76 -2.07 -18.82
CA VAL A 317 10.96 -1.81 -20.26
C VAL A 317 11.85 -0.59 -20.48
N LYS A 318 11.59 0.53 -19.79
CA LYS A 318 12.42 1.74 -19.89
C LYS A 318 13.84 1.53 -19.38
N TYR A 319 14.02 0.68 -18.37
CA TYR A 319 15.32 0.34 -17.82
C TYR A 319 16.14 -0.45 -18.85
N ILE A 320 15.55 -1.51 -19.42
CA ILE A 320 16.21 -2.32 -20.46
C ILE A 320 16.53 -1.49 -21.69
N LEU A 321 15.60 -0.68 -22.20
CA LEU A 321 15.85 0.16 -23.38
C LEU A 321 16.95 1.23 -23.15
N LYS A 322 17.23 1.60 -21.90
CA LYS A 322 18.35 2.50 -21.56
C LYS A 322 19.68 1.77 -21.50
N GLU A 323 19.69 0.53 -21.02
CA GLU A 323 20.90 -0.32 -21.02
C GLU A 323 21.24 -0.82 -22.43
N ASP A 324 20.22 -1.14 -23.24
CA ASP A 324 20.33 -1.77 -24.55
C ASP A 324 20.14 -0.78 -25.72
N GLN A 325 20.72 0.43 -25.65
CA GLN A 325 20.90 1.29 -26.85
C GLN A 325 21.81 0.65 -27.94
N THR A 326 22.04 -0.66 -27.89
CA THR A 326 22.57 -1.50 -28.96
C THR A 326 21.45 -2.37 -29.55
N ASP A 327 20.82 -1.88 -30.61
CA ASP A 327 20.17 -2.61 -31.71
C ASP A 327 19.18 -3.76 -31.39
N TRP A 328 18.20 -3.58 -30.50
CA TRP A 328 17.10 -4.55 -30.32
C TRP A 328 15.70 -4.00 -30.61
N GLU A 329 14.86 -4.80 -31.29
CA GLU A 329 13.47 -4.43 -31.60
C GLU A 329 12.56 -4.62 -30.37
N HIS A 330 11.76 -3.59 -30.08
CA HIS A 330 10.94 -3.43 -28.86
C HIS A 330 10.05 -4.63 -28.49
N ASN A 331 9.56 -5.40 -29.48
CA ASN A 331 8.65 -6.52 -29.23
C ASN A 331 9.36 -7.75 -28.63
N GLU A 332 10.62 -7.99 -28.96
CA GLU A 332 11.39 -9.14 -28.44
C GLU A 332 11.81 -8.92 -26.97
N VAL A 333 11.94 -7.65 -26.55
CA VAL A 333 12.24 -7.24 -25.18
C VAL A 333 11.06 -7.50 -24.24
N VAL A 334 9.82 -7.25 -24.70
CA VAL A 334 8.62 -7.45 -23.88
C VAL A 334 8.38 -8.94 -23.61
N GLU A 335 8.51 -9.82 -24.62
CA GLU A 335 8.36 -11.27 -24.41
C GLU A 335 9.41 -11.83 -23.44
N LYS A 336 10.68 -11.40 -23.56
CA LYS A 336 11.74 -11.82 -22.64
C LYS A 336 11.60 -11.28 -21.23
N LEU A 337 11.02 -10.09 -21.06
CA LEU A 337 10.73 -9.52 -19.74
C LEU A 337 9.66 -10.33 -19.00
N GLU A 338 8.62 -10.79 -19.72
CA GLU A 338 7.62 -11.68 -19.14
C GLU A 338 8.25 -13.03 -18.71
N GLU A 339 9.22 -13.55 -19.47
CA GLU A 339 10.01 -14.73 -19.08
C GLU A 339 10.92 -14.46 -17.87
N HIS A 340 11.63 -13.33 -17.82
CA HIS A 340 12.53 -12.99 -16.71
C HIS A 340 11.80 -12.73 -15.40
N LEU A 341 10.62 -12.12 -15.43
CA LEU A 341 9.77 -11.95 -14.24
C LEU A 341 9.27 -13.29 -13.68
N ASP A 342 9.16 -14.32 -14.53
CA ASP A 342 8.88 -15.69 -14.11
C ASP A 342 10.16 -16.45 -13.66
N GLU A 343 11.35 -16.08 -14.15
CA GLU A 343 12.65 -16.61 -13.65
C GLU A 343 13.07 -16.02 -12.30
N ASP A 344 12.78 -14.74 -12.02
CA ASP A 344 13.04 -14.11 -10.73
C ASP A 344 12.19 -14.75 -9.60
N ARG A 345 11.06 -15.37 -9.96
CA ARG A 345 10.29 -16.26 -9.05
C ARG A 345 11.05 -17.54 -8.72
N ALA A 346 11.88 -18.07 -9.62
CA ALA A 346 12.72 -19.23 -9.36
C ALA A 346 13.96 -18.89 -8.50
N LEU A 347 14.49 -17.67 -8.61
CA LEU A 347 15.61 -17.19 -7.78
C LEU A 347 15.22 -16.94 -6.31
N LYS A 348 13.95 -16.62 -6.02
CA LYS A 348 13.41 -16.54 -4.64
C LYS A 348 13.41 -17.88 -3.87
N HIS A 349 13.81 -18.99 -4.49
CA HIS A 349 14.00 -20.29 -3.83
C HIS A 349 15.46 -20.58 -3.41
N ARG A 350 16.38 -19.61 -3.48
CA ARG A 350 17.68 -19.72 -2.80
C ARG A 350 17.62 -19.04 -1.43
N PRO A 351 18.02 -19.71 -0.34
CA PRO A 351 18.15 -19.05 0.95
C PRO A 351 19.26 -18.01 0.87
N PHE A 352 18.94 -16.74 1.10
CA PHE A 352 19.95 -15.72 1.39
C PHE A 352 20.62 -16.09 2.71
N LEU A 353 21.85 -16.61 2.62
CA LEU A 353 22.75 -16.77 3.74
C LEU A 353 23.20 -15.38 4.22
N ALA A 354 23.12 -15.21 5.54
CA ALA A 354 23.58 -14.05 6.27
C ALA A 354 25.05 -13.71 6.01
N ALA A 355 25.34 -12.41 6.00
CA ALA A 355 26.59 -11.83 6.50
C ALA A 355 26.22 -10.62 7.35
#